data_AF-A0A1A6A0B2-F1
#
_entry.id   AF-A0A1A6A0B2-F1
#
_cell.length_a   1.000
_cell.length_b   1.000
_cell.length_c   1.000
_cell.angle_alpha   90.00
_cell.angle_beta   90.00
_cell.angle_gamma   90.00
#
_symmetry.space_group_name_H-M   'P 1'
#
loop_
_entity.id
_entity.type
_entity.pdbx_description
1 polymer ?
#
loop_
_entity_poly.entity_id
_entity_poly.type
_entity_poly.pdbx_seq_one_letter_code
_entity_poly.pdbx_strand_id
1 'polypeptide(L)'
;MLSRDDLHFRQIPLNQQQEQSYGETSISEVKPLSGKPRPKKRKSSKDDLLENYVSKGFWDDLKTGRWMLVPSSAFILMIVAPILYWNHKLLVQYGLLKPDTPNPFTYLLWVSGEQPNGTYTKSIYDFAFLAQHVIFWSFVRQFVTLHILRPMAIALGIKGNKIMRFLEQGYAVFYFTVLGTLGIFVMRGLPTWWYKTEYFWIDYPHKQMTWELKTYYLMQAAYWIQQTILLAAKIEKPRKDFRELVAHHIVTLWLIGWSYNIYLTYIGVSVFVTMDVSDIFLALAKCVNYVSEWASPPFFAFFVGVWTYFRHYLNIWILWSVYTQYQLIPEKERSRFAPQEDKWLDWWMKWQVFVPIFLLQLINLFWYFLIWRILIKAVFYNDLHDDRSDDEDEPEGTQTTGDKLKAQ
;
A
#
# COMPACT_ATOMS: atom_id res chain seq x y z
N MET A 1 -13.09 96.81 28.58
CA MET A 1 -12.06 96.96 29.62
C MET A 1 -11.28 95.63 29.66
N LEU A 2 -10.06 95.63 29.11
CA LEU A 2 -8.99 94.59 29.12
C LEU A 2 -9.30 93.19 28.52
N SER A 3 -8.91 92.90 27.27
CA SER A 3 -7.65 92.28 26.76
C SER A 3 -7.72 90.73 26.73
N ARG A 4 -7.86 90.06 25.57
CA ARG A 4 -6.78 89.59 24.64
C ARG A 4 -5.58 88.97 25.38
N ASP A 5 -5.40 87.65 25.28
CA ASP A 5 -4.33 87.04 24.48
C ASP A 5 -4.53 85.52 24.29
N ASP A 6 -4.29 85.09 23.04
CA ASP A 6 -4.25 83.73 22.52
C ASP A 6 -3.10 82.90 23.12
N LEU A 7 -3.20 81.56 23.08
CA LEU A 7 -2.11 80.67 22.60
C LEU A 7 -2.52 79.19 22.56
N HIS A 8 -2.76 78.73 21.33
CA HIS A 8 -2.25 77.50 20.71
C HIS A 8 -2.33 76.11 21.39
N PHE A 9 -3.01 75.22 20.65
CA PHE A 9 -2.92 73.75 20.63
C PHE A 9 -1.56 73.16 21.02
N ARG A 10 -1.59 72.18 21.94
CA ARG A 10 -0.67 71.04 21.98
C ARG A 10 -1.43 69.76 22.34
N GLN A 11 -1.76 68.96 21.33
CA GLN A 11 -2.00 67.53 21.50
C GLN A 11 -0.65 66.87 21.82
N ILE A 12 -0.61 66.04 22.87
CA ILE A 12 0.54 65.20 23.21
C ILE A 12 0.04 63.75 23.40
N PRO A 13 0.78 62.72 22.94
CA PRO A 13 0.22 61.41 22.56
C PRO A 13 -0.01 60.41 23.70
N LEU A 14 -0.81 59.41 23.36
CA LEU A 14 -1.49 58.38 24.16
C LEU A 14 -0.61 57.31 24.87
N ASN A 15 0.63 57.60 25.29
CA ASN A 15 1.56 56.54 25.73
C ASN A 15 2.30 56.74 27.07
N GLN A 16 1.82 57.59 27.99
CA GLN A 16 2.54 57.85 29.26
C GLN A 16 1.68 57.99 30.54
N GLN A 17 0.50 57.37 30.60
CA GLN A 17 -0.29 57.29 31.85
C GLN A 17 -0.36 55.90 32.50
N GLN A 18 0.48 54.97 32.04
CA GLN A 18 0.78 53.75 32.80
C GLN A 18 1.88 54.07 33.81
N GLU A 19 1.48 54.32 35.06
CA GLU A 19 2.20 54.10 36.32
C GLU A 19 1.80 55.17 37.34
N GLN A 20 0.65 54.98 38.00
CA GLN A 20 0.37 55.42 39.38
C GLN A 20 -1.12 55.23 39.72
N SER A 21 -1.52 53.99 40.00
CA SER A 21 -2.56 53.70 40.98
C SER A 21 -2.57 52.19 41.27
N TYR A 22 -1.80 51.79 42.29
CA TYR A 22 -1.99 50.51 42.97
C TYR A 22 -2.81 50.79 44.24
N GLY A 23 -3.95 50.13 44.37
CA GLY A 23 -4.78 50.09 45.56
C GLY A 23 -5.59 48.80 45.53
N GLU A 24 -5.23 47.86 46.41
CA GLU A 24 -5.71 46.49 46.51
C GLU A 24 -7.23 46.37 46.69
N THR A 25 -7.85 45.43 45.99
CA THR A 25 -9.01 44.68 46.51
C THR A 25 -8.94 43.25 45.99
N SER A 26 -8.80 42.31 46.93
CA SER A 26 -8.70 40.87 46.70
C SER A 26 -10.09 40.21 46.67
N ILE A 27 -10.10 38.94 46.23
CA ILE A 27 -11.21 37.95 46.14
C ILE A 27 -11.88 37.96 44.75
N SER A 28 -11.81 36.93 43.90
CA SER A 28 -11.25 35.58 43.97
C SER A 28 -11.01 35.06 42.53
N GLU A 29 -9.77 34.75 42.19
CA GLU A 29 -9.42 34.19 40.89
C GLU A 29 -9.59 32.67 40.92
N VAL A 30 -10.52 32.15 40.11
CA VAL A 30 -10.69 30.71 39.91
C VAL A 30 -9.42 30.18 39.24
N LYS A 31 -8.59 29.45 40.00
CA LYS A 31 -7.43 28.74 39.46
C LYS A 31 -7.90 27.72 38.40
N PRO A 32 -7.46 27.82 37.14
CA PRO A 32 -7.62 26.70 36.22
C PRO A 32 -6.80 25.51 36.73
N LEU A 33 -7.45 24.35 36.83
CA LEU A 33 -6.78 23.09 37.15
C LEU A 33 -5.58 22.91 36.22
N SER A 34 -4.42 22.69 36.85
CA SER A 34 -3.14 22.31 36.23
C SER A 34 -3.32 21.06 35.35
N GLY A 35 -3.69 21.30 34.09
CA GLY A 35 -3.53 20.32 33.03
C GLY A 35 -2.08 20.32 32.60
N LYS A 36 -1.43 19.14 32.55
CA LYS A 36 -0.11 18.98 31.94
C LYS A 36 -0.09 19.73 30.60
N PRO A 37 0.97 20.49 30.28
CA PRO A 37 1.05 21.17 28.99
C PRO A 37 0.85 20.14 27.89
N ARG A 38 -0.19 20.33 27.08
CA ARG A 38 -0.39 19.56 25.85
C ARG A 38 0.92 19.66 25.08
N PRO A 39 1.54 18.54 24.65
CA PRO A 39 2.78 18.63 23.88
C PRO A 39 2.50 19.55 22.69
N LYS A 40 3.34 20.58 22.52
CA LYS A 40 3.27 21.47 21.35
C LYS A 40 3.18 20.55 20.13
N LYS A 41 2.09 20.64 19.35
CA LYS A 41 2.01 20.01 18.01
C LYS A 41 3.27 20.49 17.28
N ARG A 42 4.25 19.61 17.11
CA ARG A 42 5.47 19.88 16.33
C ARG A 42 4.96 20.31 14.96
N LYS A 43 5.18 21.57 14.57
CA LYS A 43 4.97 22.01 13.19
C LYS A 43 5.80 21.04 12.36
N SER A 44 5.13 20.18 11.58
CA SER A 44 5.80 19.29 10.65
C SER A 44 6.63 20.19 9.72
N SER A 45 7.93 20.26 9.98
CA SER A 45 8.84 21.00 9.11
C SER A 45 8.95 20.23 7.80
N LYS A 46 9.18 20.93 6.68
CA LYS A 46 9.57 20.30 5.41
C LYS A 46 10.73 19.30 5.57
N ASP A 47 11.53 19.46 6.63
CA ASP A 47 12.68 18.62 6.97
C ASP A 47 12.33 17.35 7.77
N ASP A 48 11.16 17.29 8.41
CA ASP A 48 10.76 16.15 9.26
C ASP A 48 10.56 14.87 8.43
N LEU A 49 10.16 15.03 7.16
CA LEU A 49 10.05 13.91 6.24
C LEU A 49 11.43 13.28 6.02
N LEU A 50 12.45 14.09 5.76
CA LEU A 50 13.80 13.61 5.50
C LEU A 50 14.39 12.90 6.72
N GLU A 51 14.14 13.40 7.93
CA GLU A 51 14.72 12.86 9.16
C GLU A 51 14.42 11.35 9.35
N ASN A 52 13.22 10.90 8.99
CA ASN A 52 12.85 9.49 9.09
C ASN A 52 13.57 8.60 8.06
N TYR A 53 13.89 9.14 6.89
CA TYR A 53 14.57 8.44 5.79
C TYR A 53 16.10 8.55 5.84
N VAL A 54 16.66 9.36 6.76
CA VAL A 54 18.10 9.49 6.96
C VAL A 54 18.61 8.36 7.85
N SER A 55 19.68 7.71 7.39
CA SER A 55 20.38 6.66 8.14
C SER A 55 20.95 7.21 9.44
N LYS A 56 20.79 6.48 10.55
CA LYS A 56 21.52 6.73 11.81
C LYS A 56 22.77 5.86 11.95
N GLY A 57 23.17 5.20 10.86
CA GLY A 57 24.19 4.17 10.83
C GLY A 57 23.58 2.82 10.49
N PHE A 58 24.24 2.07 9.62
CA PHE A 58 23.74 0.81 9.08
C PHE A 58 23.31 -0.19 10.16
N TRP A 59 24.14 -0.38 11.19
CA TRP A 59 23.86 -1.34 12.27
C TRP A 59 22.68 -0.92 13.16
N ASP A 60 22.50 0.38 13.37
CA ASP A 60 21.33 0.91 14.10
C ASP A 60 20.07 0.69 13.28
N ASP A 61 20.12 1.03 11.98
CA ASP A 61 18.98 0.87 11.08
C ASP A 61 18.58 -0.61 10.92
N LEU A 62 19.55 -1.53 10.95
CA LEU A 62 19.29 -2.97 10.91
C LEU A 62 18.58 -3.46 12.18
N LYS A 63 19.11 -3.11 13.36
CA LYS A 63 18.54 -3.54 14.66
C LYS A 63 17.15 -2.95 14.92
N THR A 64 16.92 -1.72 14.48
CA THR A 64 15.66 -1.00 14.70
C THR A 64 14.62 -1.26 13.60
N GLY A 65 14.97 -2.01 12.55
CA GLY A 65 14.09 -2.24 11.40
C GLY A 65 13.94 -1.03 10.46
N ARG A 66 14.62 0.08 10.75
CA ARG A 66 14.58 1.31 9.92
C ARG A 66 15.19 1.10 8.54
N TRP A 67 15.94 0.02 8.31
CA TRP A 67 16.42 -0.34 6.98
C TRP A 67 15.28 -0.47 5.95
N MET A 68 14.04 -0.75 6.35
CA MET A 68 12.88 -0.76 5.43
C MET A 68 12.41 0.63 4.99
N LEU A 69 12.83 1.66 5.74
CA LEU A 69 12.55 3.07 5.48
C LEU A 69 13.75 3.79 4.88
N VAL A 70 14.96 3.42 5.28
CA VAL A 70 16.19 4.11 4.86
C VAL A 70 16.72 3.49 3.55
N PRO A 71 16.76 4.22 2.43
CA PRO A 71 17.12 3.66 1.12
C PRO A 71 18.56 3.13 1.08
N SER A 72 19.52 3.80 1.74
CA SER A 72 20.92 3.37 1.75
C SER A 72 21.10 2.04 2.48
N SER A 73 20.46 1.86 3.63
CA SER A 73 20.50 0.63 4.42
C SER A 73 19.81 -0.53 3.69
N ALA A 74 18.64 -0.27 3.07
CA ALA A 74 17.99 -1.26 2.20
C ALA A 74 18.87 -1.68 1.01
N PHE A 75 19.53 -0.71 0.37
CA PHE A 75 20.42 -0.95 -0.77
C PHE A 75 21.58 -1.86 -0.38
N ILE A 76 22.25 -1.57 0.75
CA ILE A 76 23.34 -2.41 1.27
C ILE A 76 22.87 -3.85 1.47
N LEU A 77 21.72 -4.06 2.11
CA LEU A 77 21.17 -5.41 2.31
C LEU A 77 20.84 -6.11 0.98
N MET A 78 20.27 -5.36 0.03
CA MET A 78 19.88 -5.89 -1.27
C MET A 78 21.10 -6.39 -2.07
N ILE A 79 22.23 -5.67 -2.05
CA ILE A 79 23.42 -6.03 -2.84
C ILE A 79 24.28 -7.14 -2.22
N VAL A 80 24.06 -7.51 -0.95
CA VAL A 80 24.81 -8.60 -0.28
C VAL A 80 24.67 -9.92 -1.05
N ALA A 81 23.46 -10.34 -1.42
CA ALA A 81 23.25 -11.60 -2.11
C ALA A 81 23.90 -11.64 -3.52
N PRO A 82 23.74 -10.60 -4.38
CA PRO A 82 24.48 -10.50 -5.64
C PRO A 82 26.01 -10.55 -5.47
N ILE A 83 26.56 -9.84 -4.48
CA ILE A 83 28.02 -9.82 -4.22
C ILE A 83 28.50 -11.21 -3.80
N LEU A 84 27.79 -11.86 -2.89
CA LEU A 84 28.13 -13.22 -2.44
C LEU A 84 28.03 -14.25 -3.57
N TYR A 85 27.01 -14.12 -4.43
CA TYR A 85 26.87 -14.94 -5.62
C TYR A 85 28.06 -14.80 -6.57
N TRP A 86 28.46 -13.57 -6.89
CA TRP A 86 29.61 -13.30 -7.77
C TRP A 86 30.94 -13.70 -7.15
N ASN A 87 31.14 -13.44 -5.85
CA ASN A 87 32.32 -13.90 -5.13
C ASN A 87 32.46 -15.42 -5.19
N HIS A 88 31.38 -16.18 -4.98
CA HIS A 88 31.42 -17.63 -5.13
C HIS A 88 31.82 -18.06 -6.56
N LYS A 89 31.29 -17.40 -7.60
CA LYS A 89 31.68 -17.68 -8.99
C LYS A 89 33.15 -17.38 -9.25
N LEU A 90 33.68 -16.28 -8.70
CA LEU A 90 35.11 -15.94 -8.79
C LEU A 90 35.98 -16.99 -8.08
N LEU A 91 35.60 -17.45 -6.88
CA LEU A 91 36.33 -18.49 -6.16
C LEU A 91 36.42 -19.79 -6.95
N VAL A 92 35.35 -20.18 -7.65
CA VAL A 92 35.37 -21.34 -8.58
C VAL A 92 36.30 -21.06 -9.77
N GLN A 93 36.21 -19.87 -10.37
CA GLN A 93 37.02 -19.49 -11.54
C GLN A 93 38.53 -19.47 -11.23
N TYR A 94 38.93 -19.01 -10.04
CA TYR A 94 40.31 -19.00 -9.57
C TYR A 94 40.79 -20.35 -9.01
N GLY A 95 39.96 -21.40 -9.07
CA GLY A 95 40.33 -22.74 -8.60
C GLY A 95 40.41 -22.89 -7.09
N LEU A 96 39.90 -21.92 -6.32
CA LEU A 96 39.78 -22.01 -4.86
C LEU A 96 38.61 -22.92 -4.43
N LEU A 97 37.63 -23.12 -5.31
CA LEU A 97 36.52 -24.05 -5.15
C LEU A 97 36.44 -25.00 -6.36
N LYS A 98 35.88 -26.20 -6.16
CA LYS A 98 35.67 -27.16 -7.25
C LYS A 98 34.61 -26.62 -8.23
N PRO A 99 34.72 -26.90 -9.54
CA PRO A 99 33.72 -26.49 -10.54
C PRO A 99 32.30 -26.94 -10.23
N ASP A 100 32.14 -28.13 -9.65
CA ASP A 100 30.84 -28.73 -9.33
C ASP A 100 30.23 -28.20 -8.01
N THR A 101 30.84 -27.20 -7.37
CA THR A 101 30.34 -26.67 -6.10
C THR A 101 29.07 -25.84 -6.35
N PRO A 102 27.90 -26.23 -5.82
CA PRO A 102 26.66 -25.49 -6.04
C PRO A 102 26.73 -24.14 -5.32
N ASN A 103 26.32 -23.06 -6.00
CA ASN A 103 26.32 -21.74 -5.42
C ASN A 103 25.07 -21.55 -4.52
N PRO A 104 25.21 -21.44 -3.20
CA PRO A 104 24.08 -21.37 -2.27
C PRO A 104 23.26 -20.08 -2.43
N PHE A 105 23.85 -19.02 -2.98
CA PHE A 105 23.20 -17.72 -3.18
C PHE A 105 22.33 -17.67 -4.43
N THR A 106 22.39 -18.69 -5.29
CA THR A 106 21.56 -18.79 -6.51
C THR A 106 20.08 -18.63 -6.18
N TYR A 107 19.62 -19.28 -5.12
CA TYR A 107 18.22 -19.30 -4.71
C TYR A 107 17.70 -17.97 -4.14
N LEU A 108 18.59 -17.06 -3.76
CA LEU A 108 18.21 -15.70 -3.35
C LEU A 108 17.90 -14.82 -4.57
N LEU A 109 18.54 -15.09 -5.72
CA LEU A 109 18.50 -14.23 -6.90
C LEU A 109 17.59 -14.76 -8.01
N TRP A 110 17.49 -16.08 -8.13
CA TRP A 110 16.81 -16.74 -9.24
C TRP A 110 15.73 -17.69 -8.72
N VAL A 111 14.66 -17.85 -9.49
CA VAL A 111 13.61 -18.80 -9.12
C VAL A 111 14.13 -20.24 -9.18
N SER A 112 13.71 -21.06 -8.24
CA SER A 112 14.24 -22.41 -8.06
C SER A 112 13.32 -23.48 -8.69
N GLY A 113 13.69 -24.76 -8.64
CA GLY A 113 12.79 -25.85 -9.08
C GLY A 113 12.62 -26.00 -10.60
N GLU A 114 13.67 -25.66 -11.36
CA GLU A 114 13.76 -25.90 -12.81
C GLU A 114 13.67 -27.41 -13.12
N GLN A 115 12.88 -27.75 -14.12
CA GLN A 115 12.67 -29.10 -14.63
C GLN A 115 13.47 -29.32 -15.91
N PRO A 116 13.76 -30.58 -16.31
CA PRO A 116 14.54 -30.88 -17.52
C PRO A 116 13.98 -30.29 -18.82
N ASN A 117 12.69 -29.96 -18.86
CA ASN A 117 12.02 -29.36 -20.02
C ASN A 117 12.03 -27.82 -20.02
N GLY A 118 12.76 -27.19 -19.09
CA GLY A 118 12.84 -25.73 -18.95
C GLY A 118 11.64 -25.07 -18.24
N THR A 119 10.70 -25.87 -17.73
CA THR A 119 9.60 -25.35 -16.88
C THR A 119 10.01 -25.37 -15.41
N TYR A 120 9.21 -24.74 -14.56
CA TYR A 120 9.46 -24.63 -13.13
C TYR A 120 8.32 -25.23 -12.32
N THR A 121 8.63 -25.77 -11.14
CA THR A 121 7.64 -26.19 -10.15
C THR A 121 7.90 -25.52 -8.80
N LYS A 122 7.03 -25.70 -7.82
CA LYS A 122 7.22 -25.18 -6.45
C LYS A 122 8.44 -25.81 -5.79
N SER A 123 9.18 -25.03 -4.99
CA SER A 123 10.40 -25.49 -4.34
C SER A 123 10.57 -24.80 -2.99
N ILE A 124 11.17 -25.50 -2.02
CA ILE A 124 11.46 -24.94 -0.69
C ILE A 124 12.41 -23.74 -0.76
N TYR A 125 13.27 -23.71 -1.77
CA TYR A 125 14.20 -22.61 -2.01
C TYR A 125 13.50 -21.32 -2.48
N ASP A 126 12.21 -21.38 -2.84
CA ASP A 126 11.43 -20.19 -3.16
C ASP A 126 11.29 -19.26 -1.95
N PHE A 127 11.38 -19.77 -0.71
CA PHE A 127 11.41 -18.92 0.48
C PHE A 127 12.66 -18.04 0.56
N ALA A 128 13.80 -18.53 0.07
CA ALA A 128 15.03 -17.73 -0.02
C ALA A 128 14.85 -16.58 -1.02
N PHE A 129 14.25 -16.88 -2.17
CA PHE A 129 13.89 -15.87 -3.16
C PHE A 129 12.94 -14.82 -2.55
N LEU A 130 11.87 -15.23 -1.87
CA LEU A 130 10.94 -14.31 -1.21
C LEU A 130 11.64 -13.41 -0.18
N ALA A 131 12.49 -13.97 0.68
CA ALA A 131 13.20 -13.21 1.70
C ALA A 131 14.09 -12.12 1.10
N GLN A 132 14.85 -12.45 0.04
CA GLN A 132 15.67 -11.48 -0.67
C GLN A 132 14.81 -10.41 -1.35
N HIS A 133 13.68 -10.79 -1.94
CA HIS A 133 12.85 -9.87 -2.71
C HIS A 133 11.98 -8.95 -1.83
N VAL A 134 11.74 -9.30 -0.57
CA VAL A 134 11.20 -8.36 0.44
C VAL A 134 12.18 -7.20 0.68
N ILE A 135 13.48 -7.49 0.73
CA ILE A 135 14.53 -6.47 0.86
C ILE A 135 14.59 -5.61 -0.40
N PHE A 136 14.58 -6.26 -1.58
CA PHE A 136 14.51 -5.57 -2.87
C PHE A 136 13.32 -4.60 -2.93
N TRP A 137 12.11 -5.03 -2.58
CA TRP A 137 10.93 -4.17 -2.62
C TRP A 137 11.01 -3.01 -1.62
N SER A 138 11.61 -3.24 -0.45
CA SER A 138 11.88 -2.16 0.50
C SER A 138 12.83 -1.11 -0.08
N PHE A 139 13.90 -1.53 -0.75
CA PHE A 139 14.79 -0.59 -1.45
C PHE A 139 14.07 0.16 -2.57
N VAL A 140 13.40 -0.56 -3.49
CA VAL A 140 12.69 0.03 -4.63
C VAL A 140 11.67 1.06 -4.16
N ARG A 141 10.91 0.74 -3.11
CA ARG A 141 9.94 1.65 -2.52
C ARG A 141 10.55 2.99 -2.13
N GLN A 142 11.62 2.95 -1.34
CA GLN A 142 12.24 4.16 -0.83
C GLN A 142 12.97 4.93 -1.94
N PHE A 143 13.65 4.21 -2.84
CA PHE A 143 14.33 4.80 -3.98
C PHE A 143 13.35 5.56 -4.88
N VAL A 144 12.28 4.91 -5.31
CA VAL A 144 11.25 5.53 -6.16
C VAL A 144 10.58 6.70 -5.44
N THR A 145 10.23 6.54 -4.17
CA THR A 145 9.58 7.58 -3.38
C THR A 145 10.43 8.84 -3.26
N LEU A 146 11.71 8.70 -2.92
CA LEU A 146 12.58 9.83 -2.58
C LEU A 146 13.27 10.44 -3.81
N HIS A 147 13.68 9.61 -4.77
CA HIS A 147 14.49 10.06 -5.91
C HIS A 147 13.68 10.29 -7.20
N ILE A 148 12.47 9.74 -7.31
CA ILE A 148 11.64 9.92 -8.50
C ILE A 148 10.38 10.74 -8.16
N LEU A 149 9.57 10.25 -7.22
CA LEU A 149 8.26 10.82 -6.95
C LEU A 149 8.32 12.16 -6.21
N ARG A 150 9.28 12.34 -5.30
CA ARG A 150 9.45 13.61 -4.57
C ARG A 150 9.87 14.78 -5.46
N PRO A 151 10.90 14.66 -6.32
CA PRO A 151 11.19 15.70 -7.32
C PRO A 151 10.00 15.98 -8.22
N MET A 152 9.28 14.95 -8.66
CA MET A 152 8.07 15.09 -9.48
C MET A 152 6.95 15.84 -8.75
N ALA A 153 6.69 15.54 -7.48
CA ALA A 153 5.68 16.23 -6.67
C ALA A 153 5.98 17.73 -6.53
N ILE A 154 7.26 18.08 -6.33
CA ILE A 154 7.72 19.46 -6.24
C ILE A 154 7.57 20.17 -7.59
N ALA A 155 7.95 19.50 -8.68
CA ALA A 155 7.80 20.03 -10.04
C ALA A 155 6.33 20.28 -10.42
N LEU A 156 5.42 19.44 -9.93
CA LEU A 156 3.96 19.60 -10.08
C LEU A 156 3.36 20.66 -9.14
N GLY A 157 4.17 21.32 -8.30
CA GLY A 157 3.72 22.41 -7.44
C GLY A 157 2.96 21.98 -6.18
N ILE A 158 3.00 20.69 -5.80
CA ILE A 158 2.33 20.16 -4.61
C ILE A 158 3.06 20.66 -3.35
N LYS A 159 2.30 21.17 -2.37
CA LYS A 159 2.84 21.79 -1.15
C LYS A 159 2.30 21.13 0.13
N GLY A 160 3.05 21.28 1.22
CA GLY A 160 2.63 20.88 2.57
C GLY A 160 2.44 19.37 2.73
N ASN A 161 1.46 18.99 3.58
CA ASN A 161 1.18 17.60 3.93
C ASN A 161 0.68 16.77 2.73
N LYS A 162 0.18 17.42 1.67
CA LYS A 162 -0.26 16.76 0.42
C LYS A 162 0.89 16.05 -0.30
N ILE A 163 2.15 16.48 -0.10
CA ILE A 163 3.31 15.81 -0.69
C ILE A 163 3.37 14.34 -0.24
N MET A 164 3.29 14.06 1.06
CA MET A 164 3.41 12.68 1.54
C MET A 164 2.30 11.77 0.97
N ARG A 165 1.08 12.29 0.89
CA ARG A 165 -0.04 11.54 0.30
C ARG A 165 0.16 11.29 -1.19
N PHE A 166 0.67 12.28 -1.92
CA PHE A 166 1.04 12.10 -3.32
C PHE A 166 2.16 11.07 -3.48
N LEU A 167 3.15 11.04 -2.60
CA LEU A 167 4.22 10.04 -2.63
C LEU A 167 3.70 8.62 -2.39
N GLU A 168 2.84 8.44 -1.38
CA GLU A 168 2.19 7.16 -1.08
C GLU A 168 1.38 6.65 -2.28
N GLN A 169 0.54 7.50 -2.87
CA GLN A 169 -0.27 7.11 -4.03
C GLN A 169 0.57 6.97 -5.31
N GLY A 170 1.58 7.82 -5.50
CA GLY A 170 2.50 7.74 -6.63
C GLY A 170 3.30 6.44 -6.63
N TYR A 171 3.71 5.94 -5.46
CA TYR A 171 4.36 4.63 -5.36
C TYR A 171 3.41 3.50 -5.71
N ALA A 172 2.15 3.58 -5.27
CA ALA A 172 1.11 2.64 -5.68
C ALA A 172 0.90 2.65 -7.20
N VAL A 173 0.84 3.82 -7.84
CA VAL A 173 0.79 3.93 -9.31
C VAL A 173 1.98 3.23 -9.95
N PHE A 174 3.20 3.52 -9.50
CA PHE A 174 4.41 2.89 -10.02
C PHE A 174 4.34 1.36 -9.92
N TYR A 175 4.06 0.85 -8.72
CA TYR A 175 4.04 -0.58 -8.46
C TYR A 175 2.96 -1.30 -9.27
N PHE A 176 1.70 -0.87 -9.17
CA PHE A 176 0.59 -1.53 -9.84
C PHE A 176 0.69 -1.38 -11.36
N THR A 177 1.30 -0.31 -11.88
CA THR A 177 1.53 -0.20 -13.34
C THR A 177 2.55 -1.23 -13.80
N VAL A 178 3.67 -1.39 -13.10
CA VAL A 178 4.70 -2.36 -13.46
C VAL A 178 4.18 -3.79 -13.31
N LEU A 179 3.67 -4.16 -12.13
CA LEU A 179 3.21 -5.53 -11.86
C LEU A 179 1.88 -5.85 -12.54
N GLY A 180 0.97 -4.89 -12.66
CA GLY A 180 -0.27 -5.07 -13.40
C GLY A 180 -0.02 -5.32 -14.89
N THR A 181 0.90 -4.57 -15.51
CA THR A 181 1.28 -4.80 -16.93
C THR A 181 1.98 -6.15 -17.10
N LEU A 182 2.90 -6.52 -16.21
CA LEU A 182 3.53 -7.84 -16.22
C LEU A 182 2.50 -8.96 -15.99
N GLY A 183 1.51 -8.75 -15.13
CA GLY A 183 0.42 -9.69 -14.90
C GLY A 183 -0.44 -9.93 -16.13
N ILE A 184 -0.78 -8.87 -16.87
CA ILE A 184 -1.49 -8.98 -18.16
C ILE A 184 -0.62 -9.75 -19.17
N PHE A 185 0.69 -9.45 -19.25
CA PHE A 185 1.62 -10.15 -20.12
C PHE A 185 1.70 -11.65 -19.81
N VAL A 186 1.85 -12.01 -18.52
CA VAL A 186 1.87 -13.41 -18.06
C VAL A 186 0.53 -14.09 -18.37
N MET A 187 -0.59 -13.45 -18.03
CA MET A 187 -1.93 -14.00 -18.26
C MET A 187 -2.20 -14.26 -19.74
N ARG A 188 -1.67 -13.42 -20.64
CA ARG A 188 -1.78 -13.61 -22.10
C ARG A 188 -1.09 -14.88 -22.58
N GLY A 189 -0.05 -15.33 -21.89
CA GLY A 189 0.62 -16.60 -22.17
C GLY A 189 -0.10 -17.83 -21.60
N LEU A 190 -1.15 -17.64 -20.80
CA LEU A 190 -1.90 -18.72 -20.17
C LEU A 190 -3.19 -19.04 -20.96
N PRO A 191 -3.70 -20.29 -20.88
CA PRO A 191 -4.97 -20.66 -21.50
C PRO A 191 -6.18 -19.90 -20.92
N THR A 192 -6.00 -19.26 -19.76
CA THR A 192 -7.02 -18.46 -19.08
C THR A 192 -7.27 -17.11 -19.75
N TRP A 193 -6.52 -16.72 -20.78
CA TRP A 193 -6.75 -15.45 -21.49
C TRP A 193 -8.06 -15.44 -22.31
N TRP A 194 -8.98 -14.48 -22.17
CA TRP A 194 -9.16 -13.47 -21.11
C TRP A 194 -10.30 -13.94 -20.18
N TYR A 195 -9.95 -14.31 -18.95
CA TYR A 195 -10.86 -14.89 -17.95
C TYR A 195 -11.69 -16.09 -18.47
N LYS A 196 -11.05 -16.97 -19.25
CA LYS A 196 -11.57 -18.31 -19.57
C LYS A 196 -11.38 -19.21 -18.36
N THR A 197 -12.36 -19.18 -17.47
CA THR A 197 -12.25 -19.73 -16.12
C THR A 197 -12.32 -21.26 -16.08
N GLU A 198 -12.76 -21.91 -17.16
CA GLU A 198 -12.72 -23.36 -17.30
C GLU A 198 -11.29 -23.92 -17.18
N TYR A 199 -10.30 -23.16 -17.67
CA TYR A 199 -8.88 -23.53 -17.60
C TYR A 199 -8.24 -23.31 -16.22
N PHE A 200 -8.99 -22.79 -15.24
CA PHE A 200 -8.57 -22.88 -13.84
C PHE A 200 -8.59 -24.32 -13.32
N TRP A 201 -9.39 -25.19 -13.96
CA TRP A 201 -9.73 -26.52 -13.48
C TRP A 201 -9.30 -27.62 -14.44
N ILE A 202 -9.43 -27.37 -15.74
CA ILE A 202 -8.95 -28.28 -16.80
C ILE A 202 -7.43 -28.45 -16.64
N ASP A 203 -6.96 -29.69 -16.76
CA ASP A 203 -5.56 -30.10 -16.60
C ASP A 203 -4.93 -29.81 -15.22
N TYR A 204 -5.77 -29.53 -14.21
CA TYR A 204 -5.30 -29.50 -12.83
C TYR A 204 -4.74 -30.87 -12.42
N PRO A 205 -3.58 -30.94 -11.72
CA PRO A 205 -2.79 -29.82 -11.21
C PRO A 205 -1.81 -29.20 -12.23
N HIS A 206 -1.78 -27.86 -12.29
CA HIS A 206 -0.85 -27.10 -13.15
C HIS A 206 0.57 -27.06 -12.55
N LYS A 207 1.23 -28.21 -12.46
CA LYS A 207 2.55 -28.36 -11.81
C LYS A 207 3.69 -27.66 -12.54
N GLN A 208 3.51 -27.42 -13.84
CA GLN A 208 4.50 -26.80 -14.71
C GLN A 208 4.17 -25.32 -14.88
N MET A 209 5.09 -24.47 -14.44
CA MET A 209 5.01 -23.03 -14.58
C MET A 209 6.09 -22.57 -15.55
N THR A 210 5.76 -21.60 -16.41
CA THR A 210 6.81 -20.91 -17.17
C THR A 210 7.65 -20.06 -16.23
N TRP A 211 8.86 -19.68 -16.67
CA TRP A 211 9.73 -18.78 -15.92
C TRP A 211 9.00 -17.48 -15.55
N GLU A 212 8.26 -16.90 -16.49
CA GLU A 212 7.54 -15.64 -16.34
C GLU A 212 6.44 -15.77 -15.30
N LEU A 213 5.65 -16.85 -15.35
CA LEU A 213 4.60 -17.12 -14.37
C LEU A 213 5.18 -17.25 -12.96
N LYS A 214 6.21 -18.08 -12.79
CA LYS A 214 6.79 -18.31 -11.47
C LYS A 214 7.43 -17.05 -10.90
N THR A 215 8.22 -16.35 -11.71
CA THR A 215 8.89 -15.12 -11.29
C THR A 215 7.88 -14.04 -10.93
N TYR A 216 6.87 -13.80 -11.77
CA TYR A 216 5.80 -12.84 -11.50
C TYR A 216 5.08 -13.15 -10.17
N TYR A 217 4.72 -14.42 -9.97
CA TYR A 217 3.98 -14.86 -8.80
C TYR A 217 4.79 -14.68 -7.51
N LEU A 218 6.08 -15.06 -7.51
CA LEU A 218 6.96 -14.88 -6.35
C LEU A 218 7.28 -13.41 -6.08
N MET A 219 7.42 -12.58 -7.11
CA MET A 219 7.63 -11.13 -6.96
C MET A 219 6.41 -10.45 -6.34
N GLN A 220 5.20 -10.83 -6.75
CA GLN A 220 3.94 -10.41 -6.12
C GLN A 220 3.91 -10.83 -4.65
N ALA A 221 4.16 -12.11 -4.36
CA ALA A 221 4.18 -12.62 -3.00
C ALA A 221 5.17 -11.86 -2.10
N ALA A 222 6.40 -11.62 -2.58
CA ALA A 222 7.40 -10.87 -1.85
C ALA A 222 6.96 -9.43 -1.55
N TYR A 223 6.31 -8.76 -2.50
CA TYR A 223 5.76 -7.42 -2.27
C TYR A 223 4.65 -7.42 -1.22
N TRP A 224 3.70 -8.34 -1.30
CA TRP A 224 2.59 -8.39 -0.34
C TRP A 224 3.05 -8.77 1.07
N ILE A 225 4.08 -9.60 1.19
CA ILE A 225 4.76 -9.86 2.47
C ILE A 225 5.41 -8.57 2.98
N GLN A 226 6.15 -7.86 2.13
CA GLN A 226 6.81 -6.61 2.48
C GLN A 226 5.79 -5.56 2.95
N GLN A 227 4.68 -5.37 2.24
CA GLN A 227 3.61 -4.45 2.60
C GLN A 227 2.93 -4.86 3.92
N THR A 228 2.75 -6.15 4.17
CA THR A 228 2.22 -6.66 5.44
C THR A 228 3.16 -6.36 6.61
N ILE A 229 4.47 -6.51 6.44
CA ILE A 229 5.47 -6.17 7.46
C ILE A 229 5.39 -4.67 7.80
N LEU A 230 5.30 -3.80 6.79
CA LEU A 230 5.15 -2.36 6.99
C LEU A 230 3.86 -2.00 7.75
N LEU A 231 2.75 -2.64 7.38
CA LEU A 231 1.46 -2.46 8.02
C LEU A 231 1.49 -2.92 9.49
N ALA A 232 2.06 -4.10 9.75
CA ALA A 232 2.16 -4.69 11.09
C ALA A 232 3.07 -3.85 12.01
N ALA A 233 4.17 -3.32 11.46
CA ALA A 233 5.08 -2.42 12.17
C ALA A 233 4.49 -1.02 12.42
N LYS A 234 3.28 -0.73 11.89
CA LYS A 234 2.61 0.59 11.96
C LYS A 234 3.54 1.73 11.56
N ILE A 235 4.36 1.47 10.54
CA ILE A 235 5.29 2.45 9.98
C ILE A 235 4.52 3.60 9.34
N GLU A 236 3.37 3.29 8.74
CA GLU A 236 2.44 4.27 8.21
C GLU A 236 1.37 4.62 9.24
N LYS A 237 0.97 5.90 9.27
CA LYS A 237 -0.12 6.37 10.15
C LYS A 237 -1.39 5.54 9.85
N PRO A 238 -1.99 4.88 10.86
CA PRO A 238 -3.19 4.07 10.64
C PRO A 238 -4.32 4.88 10.03
N ARG A 239 -4.96 4.32 9.01
CA ARG A 239 -6.14 4.91 8.34
C ARG A 239 -7.43 4.64 9.10
N LYS A 240 -8.50 5.37 8.76
CA LYS A 240 -9.85 5.13 9.31
C LYS A 240 -10.38 3.72 9.00
N ASP A 241 -9.93 3.11 7.90
CA ASP A 241 -10.26 1.75 7.45
C ASP A 241 -9.15 0.71 7.76
N PHE A 242 -8.35 0.94 8.82
CA PHE A 242 -7.21 0.09 9.15
C PHE A 242 -7.60 -1.37 9.41
N ARG A 243 -8.77 -1.63 10.02
CA ARG A 243 -9.21 -3.00 10.33
C ARG A 243 -9.54 -3.79 9.07
N GLU A 244 -10.23 -3.15 8.13
CA GLU A 244 -10.58 -3.70 6.83
C GLU A 244 -9.32 -3.92 5.99
N LEU A 245 -8.36 -2.99 6.05
CA LEU A 245 -7.06 -3.14 5.39
C LEU A 245 -6.25 -4.31 5.96
N VAL A 246 -6.23 -4.50 7.28
CA VAL A 246 -5.56 -5.66 7.91
C VAL A 246 -6.27 -6.97 7.51
N ALA A 247 -7.61 -7.01 7.54
CA ALA A 247 -8.37 -8.17 7.09
C ALA A 247 -8.07 -8.52 5.63
N HIS A 248 -7.98 -7.49 4.77
CA HIS A 248 -7.57 -7.65 3.38
C HIS A 248 -6.19 -8.29 3.26
N HIS A 249 -5.17 -7.81 3.99
CA HIS A 249 -3.82 -8.37 3.91
C HIS A 249 -3.75 -9.83 4.36
N ILE A 250 -4.52 -10.20 5.40
CA ILE A 250 -4.63 -11.59 5.85
C ILE A 250 -5.23 -12.47 4.74
N VAL A 251 -6.34 -12.05 4.14
CA VAL A 251 -7.00 -12.78 3.05
C VAL A 251 -6.10 -12.85 1.81
N THR A 252 -5.42 -11.77 1.46
CA THR A 252 -4.51 -11.71 0.31
C THR A 252 -3.34 -12.66 0.50
N LEU A 253 -2.62 -12.62 1.64
CA LEU A 253 -1.51 -13.55 1.89
C LEU A 253 -1.98 -15.01 1.94
N TRP A 254 -3.17 -15.26 2.47
CA TRP A 254 -3.78 -16.59 2.44
C TRP A 254 -4.02 -17.07 1.01
N LEU A 255 -4.64 -16.25 0.16
CA LEU A 255 -4.90 -16.57 -1.24
C LEU A 255 -3.59 -16.82 -2.03
N ILE A 256 -2.59 -15.97 -1.86
CA ILE A 256 -1.29 -16.09 -2.52
C ILE A 256 -0.59 -17.38 -2.08
N GLY A 257 -0.49 -17.61 -0.77
CA GLY A 257 0.17 -18.78 -0.21
C GLY A 257 -0.51 -20.07 -0.64
N TRP A 258 -1.83 -20.17 -0.47
CA TRP A 258 -2.55 -21.40 -0.80
C TRP A 258 -2.58 -21.68 -2.29
N SER A 259 -2.91 -20.69 -3.14
CA SER A 259 -3.00 -20.96 -4.58
C SER A 259 -1.64 -21.29 -5.22
N TYR A 260 -0.51 -20.87 -4.62
CA TYR A 260 0.81 -21.39 -4.99
C TYR A 260 1.03 -22.84 -4.54
N ASN A 261 0.72 -23.15 -3.28
CA ASN A 261 0.97 -24.48 -2.70
C ASN A 261 0.14 -25.59 -3.35
N ILE A 262 -1.10 -25.29 -3.74
CA ILE A 262 -2.05 -26.24 -4.33
C ILE A 262 -2.13 -26.13 -5.86
N TYR A 263 -1.16 -25.53 -6.55
CA TYR A 263 -1.14 -25.45 -8.02
C TYR A 263 -2.34 -24.76 -8.69
N LEU A 264 -2.93 -23.78 -8.00
CA LEU A 264 -4.00 -22.91 -8.54
C LEU A 264 -3.48 -21.52 -8.90
N THR A 265 -2.22 -21.42 -9.35
CA THR A 265 -1.56 -20.15 -9.70
C THR A 265 -2.31 -19.41 -10.81
N TYR A 266 -3.04 -20.10 -11.67
CA TYR A 266 -3.86 -19.50 -12.73
C TYR A 266 -5.03 -18.66 -12.18
N ILE A 267 -5.68 -19.13 -11.11
CA ILE A 267 -6.66 -18.35 -10.36
C ILE A 267 -5.96 -17.16 -9.70
N GLY A 268 -4.80 -17.41 -9.06
CA GLY A 268 -4.02 -16.36 -8.39
C GLY A 268 -3.61 -15.22 -9.34
N VAL A 269 -3.09 -15.52 -10.53
CA VAL A 269 -2.77 -14.51 -11.57
C VAL A 269 -4.01 -13.74 -12.00
N SER A 270 -5.14 -14.43 -12.21
CA SER A 270 -6.39 -13.77 -12.59
C SER A 270 -6.85 -12.80 -11.50
N VAL A 271 -6.77 -13.20 -10.23
CA VAL A 271 -7.10 -12.32 -9.09
C VAL A 271 -6.10 -11.15 -9.03
N PHE A 272 -4.79 -11.37 -9.14
CA PHE A 272 -3.79 -10.29 -9.16
C PHE A 272 -4.10 -9.26 -10.25
N VAL A 273 -4.38 -9.70 -11.48
CA VAL A 273 -4.71 -8.79 -12.59
C VAL A 273 -5.97 -7.99 -12.29
N THR A 274 -7.03 -8.59 -11.74
CA THR A 274 -8.21 -7.81 -11.34
C THR A 274 -7.89 -6.73 -10.32
N MET A 275 -7.06 -7.06 -9.32
CA MET A 275 -6.76 -6.14 -8.23
C MET A 275 -5.84 -5.02 -8.70
N ASP A 276 -4.70 -5.37 -9.28
CA ASP A 276 -3.66 -4.42 -9.66
C ASP A 276 -4.16 -3.42 -10.69
N VAL A 277 -4.86 -3.89 -11.74
CA VAL A 277 -5.34 -2.98 -12.79
C VAL A 277 -6.28 -1.94 -12.22
N SER A 278 -7.21 -2.34 -11.35
CA SER A 278 -8.11 -1.37 -10.70
C SER A 278 -7.38 -0.42 -9.75
N ASP A 279 -6.31 -0.87 -9.09
CA ASP A 279 -5.53 -0.07 -8.15
C ASP A 279 -4.64 0.96 -8.84
N ILE A 280 -4.19 0.69 -10.07
CA ILE A 280 -3.55 1.71 -10.94
C ILE A 280 -4.47 2.93 -11.02
N PHE A 281 -5.73 2.72 -11.40
CA PHE A 281 -6.67 3.82 -11.62
C PHE A 281 -7.15 4.46 -10.32
N LEU A 282 -7.28 3.69 -9.23
CA LEU A 282 -7.57 4.26 -7.90
C LEU A 282 -6.45 5.22 -7.46
N ALA A 283 -5.20 4.79 -7.57
CA ALA A 283 -4.04 5.57 -7.16
C ALA A 283 -3.84 6.78 -8.09
N LEU A 284 -4.01 6.59 -9.40
CA LEU A 284 -3.98 7.69 -10.37
C LEU A 284 -5.07 8.73 -10.11
N ALA A 285 -6.30 8.31 -9.81
CA ALA A 285 -7.40 9.24 -9.54
C ALA A 285 -7.09 10.17 -8.37
N LYS A 286 -6.45 9.63 -7.31
CA LYS A 286 -5.98 10.43 -6.19
C LYS A 286 -4.82 11.35 -6.57
N CYS A 287 -3.86 10.87 -7.35
CA CYS A 287 -2.76 11.71 -7.85
C CYS A 287 -3.28 12.87 -8.71
N VAL A 288 -4.22 12.62 -9.62
CA VAL A 288 -4.87 13.66 -10.43
C VAL A 288 -5.59 14.67 -9.54
N ASN A 289 -6.30 14.20 -8.51
CA ASN A 289 -6.98 15.07 -7.55
C ASN A 289 -6.03 16.01 -6.77
N TYR A 290 -4.74 15.66 -6.63
CA TYR A 290 -3.76 16.56 -6.01
C TYR A 290 -3.17 17.60 -6.96
N VAL A 291 -3.33 17.40 -8.27
CA VAL A 291 -2.64 18.21 -9.31
C VAL A 291 -3.64 19.05 -10.12
N SER A 292 -4.84 18.55 -10.35
CA SER A 292 -5.82 19.18 -11.23
C SER A 292 -7.26 18.95 -10.75
N GLU A 293 -7.93 20.05 -10.40
CA GLU A 293 -9.34 20.05 -10.02
C GLU A 293 -10.25 19.73 -11.22
N TRP A 294 -9.96 20.28 -12.40
CA TRP A 294 -10.80 20.08 -13.58
C TRP A 294 -10.74 18.66 -14.15
N ALA A 295 -9.58 18.00 -14.05
CA ALA A 295 -9.39 16.64 -14.55
C ALA A 295 -9.84 15.57 -13.54
N SER A 296 -10.01 15.93 -12.26
CA SER A 296 -10.33 15.00 -11.18
C SER A 296 -11.70 14.33 -11.34
N PRO A 297 -12.82 15.06 -11.53
CA PRO A 297 -14.14 14.44 -11.68
C PRO A 297 -14.29 13.45 -12.85
N PRO A 298 -13.91 13.79 -14.11
CA PRO A 298 -14.06 12.84 -15.21
C PRO A 298 -13.16 11.61 -15.04
N PHE A 299 -11.94 11.79 -14.51
CA PHE A 299 -11.05 10.67 -14.24
C PHE A 299 -11.56 9.78 -13.10
N PHE A 300 -12.14 10.38 -12.05
CA PHE A 300 -12.77 9.66 -10.96
C PHE A 300 -13.96 8.82 -11.47
N ALA A 301 -14.82 9.38 -12.32
CA ALA A 301 -15.92 8.62 -12.94
C ALA A 301 -15.42 7.45 -13.80
N PHE A 302 -14.37 7.66 -14.59
CA PHE A 302 -13.72 6.60 -15.36
C PHE A 302 -13.16 5.49 -14.45
N PHE A 303 -12.49 5.87 -13.37
CA PHE A 303 -12.00 4.95 -12.34
C PHE A 303 -13.13 4.08 -11.75
N VAL A 304 -14.30 4.65 -11.46
CA VAL A 304 -15.45 3.87 -10.94
C VAL A 304 -15.87 2.79 -11.92
N GLY A 305 -15.90 3.07 -13.23
CA GLY A 305 -16.17 2.08 -14.26
C GLY A 305 -15.13 0.94 -14.27
N VAL A 306 -13.84 1.30 -14.22
CA VAL A 306 -12.73 0.33 -14.16
C VAL A 306 -12.81 -0.54 -12.91
N TRP A 307 -13.04 0.06 -11.74
CA TRP A 307 -13.23 -0.66 -10.48
C TRP A 307 -14.41 -1.63 -10.59
N THR A 308 -15.55 -1.19 -11.12
CA THR A 308 -16.75 -2.03 -11.25
C THR A 308 -16.47 -3.28 -12.10
N TYR A 309 -15.80 -3.11 -13.25
CA TYR A 309 -15.49 -4.22 -14.14
C TYR A 309 -14.47 -5.19 -13.51
N PHE A 310 -13.32 -4.70 -13.05
CA PHE A 310 -12.26 -5.57 -12.56
C PHE A 310 -12.53 -6.11 -11.15
N ARG A 311 -12.92 -5.28 -10.19
CA ARG A 311 -13.11 -5.69 -8.79
C ARG A 311 -14.39 -6.46 -8.53
N HIS A 312 -15.43 -6.26 -9.35
CA HIS A 312 -16.74 -6.90 -9.11
C HIS A 312 -17.14 -7.85 -10.22
N TYR A 313 -17.28 -7.39 -11.46
CA TYR A 313 -17.73 -8.28 -12.54
C TYR A 313 -16.80 -9.49 -12.73
N LEU A 314 -15.49 -9.26 -12.90
CA LEU A 314 -14.52 -10.35 -13.08
C LEU A 314 -14.32 -11.18 -11.80
N ASN A 315 -14.38 -10.57 -10.62
CA ASN A 315 -14.25 -11.32 -9.36
C ASN A 315 -15.46 -12.25 -9.12
N ILE A 316 -16.68 -11.76 -9.39
CA ILE A 316 -17.90 -12.59 -9.37
C ILE A 316 -17.82 -13.70 -10.42
N TRP A 317 -17.24 -13.42 -11.59
CA TRP A 317 -17.01 -14.45 -12.61
C TRP A 317 -16.05 -15.55 -12.15
N ILE A 318 -14.98 -15.19 -11.44
CA ILE A 318 -14.07 -16.15 -10.79
C ILE A 318 -14.82 -16.95 -9.71
N LEU A 319 -15.59 -16.31 -8.84
CA LEU A 319 -16.39 -17.00 -7.81
C LEU A 319 -17.40 -17.97 -8.41
N TRP A 320 -18.07 -17.56 -9.49
CA TRP A 320 -18.99 -18.40 -10.25
C TRP A 320 -18.28 -19.65 -10.78
N SER A 321 -17.06 -19.49 -11.31
CA SER A 321 -16.24 -20.62 -11.75
C SER A 321 -15.89 -21.57 -10.62
N VAL A 322 -15.43 -21.06 -9.46
CA VAL A 322 -15.17 -21.90 -8.28
C VAL A 322 -16.42 -22.65 -7.85
N TYR A 323 -17.60 -22.04 -7.95
CA TYR A 323 -18.84 -22.70 -7.58
C TYR A 323 -19.32 -23.74 -8.61
N THR A 324 -19.23 -23.46 -9.90
CA THR A 324 -19.86 -24.27 -10.97
C THR A 324 -18.90 -25.21 -11.69
N GLN A 325 -17.64 -24.82 -11.86
CA GLN A 325 -16.67 -25.50 -12.72
C GLN A 325 -15.64 -26.33 -11.95
N TYR A 326 -15.65 -26.32 -10.61
CA TYR A 326 -14.74 -27.11 -9.78
C TYR A 326 -14.70 -28.61 -10.15
N GLN A 327 -15.82 -29.15 -10.66
CA GLN A 327 -15.94 -30.56 -11.05
C GLN A 327 -15.20 -30.90 -12.36
N LEU A 328 -14.72 -29.90 -13.12
CA LEU A 328 -13.87 -30.11 -14.29
C LEU A 328 -12.50 -30.70 -13.92
N ILE A 329 -12.11 -30.60 -12.64
CA ILE A 329 -10.92 -31.29 -12.12
C ILE A 329 -11.18 -32.81 -12.17
N PRO A 330 -10.24 -33.60 -12.75
CA PRO A 330 -10.35 -35.06 -12.78
C PRO A 330 -10.62 -35.64 -11.40
N GLU A 331 -11.56 -36.59 -11.29
CA GLU A 331 -12.00 -37.15 -10.00
C GLU A 331 -10.84 -37.66 -9.14
N LYS A 332 -9.85 -38.30 -9.77
CA LYS A 332 -8.62 -38.80 -9.13
C LYS A 332 -7.82 -37.74 -8.38
N GLU A 333 -7.87 -36.49 -8.82
CA GLU A 333 -7.12 -35.36 -8.23
C GLU A 333 -7.91 -34.66 -7.11
N ARG A 334 -9.22 -34.91 -7.01
CA ARG A 334 -10.15 -34.28 -6.05
C ARG A 334 -10.77 -35.25 -5.04
N SER A 335 -10.16 -36.42 -4.85
CA SER A 335 -10.71 -37.50 -4.02
C SER A 335 -9.95 -37.75 -2.72
N ARG A 336 -8.80 -37.09 -2.48
CA ARG A 336 -7.97 -37.33 -1.29
C ARG A 336 -7.11 -36.13 -0.94
N PHE A 337 -7.29 -35.60 0.27
CA PHE A 337 -6.37 -34.64 0.87
C PHE A 337 -5.17 -35.36 1.54
N ALA A 338 -4.02 -35.38 0.88
CA ALA A 338 -2.76 -35.92 1.41
C ALA A 338 -1.57 -35.05 0.96
N PRO A 339 -1.29 -33.92 1.64
CA PRO A 339 -0.23 -32.99 1.26
C PRO A 339 1.16 -33.63 1.16
N GLN A 340 1.45 -34.65 1.96
CA GLN A 340 2.73 -35.38 1.93
C GLN A 340 2.93 -36.19 0.64
N GLU A 341 1.84 -36.59 -0.02
CA GLU A 341 1.83 -37.27 -1.32
C GLU A 341 1.61 -36.28 -2.47
N ASP A 342 1.68 -34.96 -2.20
CA ASP A 342 1.39 -33.88 -3.14
C ASP A 342 -0.04 -33.92 -3.71
N LYS A 343 -0.99 -34.45 -2.92
CA LYS A 343 -2.43 -34.45 -3.23
C LYS A 343 -3.15 -33.43 -2.36
N TRP A 344 -3.73 -32.41 -2.99
CA TRP A 344 -4.20 -31.22 -2.28
C TRP A 344 -5.72 -31.04 -2.30
N LEU A 345 -6.46 -31.68 -3.20
CA LEU A 345 -7.89 -31.41 -3.36
C LEU A 345 -8.76 -32.55 -2.86
N ASP A 346 -9.86 -32.14 -2.23
CA ASP A 346 -10.94 -32.96 -1.70
C ASP A 346 -12.23 -32.13 -1.75
N TRP A 347 -13.39 -32.72 -1.50
CA TRP A 347 -14.70 -32.07 -1.67
C TRP A 347 -14.83 -30.73 -0.91
N TRP A 348 -14.19 -30.62 0.25
CA TRP A 348 -14.22 -29.42 1.10
C TRP A 348 -13.25 -28.32 0.62
N MET A 349 -12.22 -28.66 -0.18
CA MET A 349 -11.24 -27.69 -0.69
C MET A 349 -11.85 -26.67 -1.64
N LYS A 350 -12.97 -27.00 -2.28
CA LYS A 350 -13.80 -26.03 -3.00
C LYS A 350 -14.12 -24.80 -2.14
N TRP A 351 -14.51 -25.01 -0.89
CA TRP A 351 -14.85 -23.93 0.03
C TRP A 351 -13.62 -23.20 0.56
N GLN A 352 -12.49 -23.90 0.69
CA GLN A 352 -11.21 -23.28 1.03
C GLN A 352 -10.77 -22.28 -0.04
N VAL A 353 -11.08 -22.52 -1.31
CA VAL A 353 -10.84 -21.57 -2.42
C VAL A 353 -11.93 -20.50 -2.48
N PHE A 354 -13.20 -20.89 -2.36
CA PHE A 354 -14.33 -19.96 -2.51
C PHE A 354 -14.39 -18.90 -1.41
N VAL A 355 -14.27 -19.30 -0.14
CA VAL A 355 -14.49 -18.41 1.01
C VAL A 355 -13.52 -17.22 1.03
N PRO A 356 -12.19 -17.38 0.84
CA PRO A 356 -11.29 -16.24 0.85
C PRO A 356 -11.49 -15.29 -0.34
N ILE A 357 -11.80 -15.80 -1.54
CA ILE A 357 -12.15 -14.95 -2.69
C ILE A 357 -13.46 -14.19 -2.40
N PHE A 358 -14.43 -14.84 -1.76
CA PHE A 358 -15.68 -14.20 -1.37
C PHE A 358 -15.48 -13.13 -0.28
N LEU A 359 -14.66 -13.40 0.74
CA LEU A 359 -14.28 -12.40 1.74
C LEU A 359 -13.58 -11.20 1.09
N LEU A 360 -12.70 -11.45 0.12
CA LEU A 360 -12.06 -10.41 -0.66
C LEU A 360 -13.09 -9.57 -1.44
N GLN A 361 -14.10 -10.20 -2.04
CA GLN A 361 -15.22 -9.51 -2.69
C GLN A 361 -16.04 -8.66 -1.72
N LEU A 362 -16.31 -9.14 -0.50
CA LEU A 362 -17.03 -8.36 0.52
C LEU A 362 -16.25 -7.10 0.94
N ILE A 363 -14.94 -7.21 1.13
CA ILE A 363 -14.09 -6.05 1.45
C ILE A 363 -14.08 -5.07 0.27
N ASN A 364 -14.00 -5.57 -0.97
CA ASN A 364 -14.09 -4.72 -2.16
C ASN A 364 -15.44 -3.99 -2.25
N LEU A 365 -16.55 -4.64 -1.88
CA LEU A 365 -17.88 -4.01 -1.82
C LEU A 365 -17.96 -2.92 -0.74
N PHE A 366 -17.31 -3.13 0.40
CA PHE A 366 -17.20 -2.09 1.43
C PHE A 366 -16.51 -0.82 0.89
N TRP A 367 -15.36 -0.97 0.21
CA TRP A 367 -14.69 0.19 -0.41
C TRP A 367 -15.50 0.77 -1.58
N TYR A 368 -16.20 -0.07 -2.33
CA TYR A 368 -17.07 0.37 -3.42
C TYR A 368 -18.23 1.23 -2.92
N PHE A 369 -18.83 0.88 -1.78
CA PHE A 369 -19.82 1.73 -1.11
C PHE A 369 -19.24 3.11 -0.77
N LEU A 370 -18.00 3.17 -0.25
CA LEU A 370 -17.34 4.45 0.02
C LEU A 370 -17.06 5.25 -1.26
N ILE A 371 -16.66 4.59 -2.35
CA ILE A 371 -16.42 5.21 -3.65
C ILE A 371 -17.71 5.81 -4.21
N TRP A 372 -18.80 5.06 -4.22
CA TRP A 372 -20.11 5.56 -4.68
C TRP A 372 -20.63 6.69 -3.81
N ARG A 373 -20.46 6.60 -2.49
CA ARG A 373 -20.83 7.69 -1.57
C ARG A 373 -20.14 9.00 -1.96
N ILE A 374 -18.88 8.95 -2.38
CA ILE A 374 -18.13 10.12 -2.83
C ILE A 374 -18.59 10.58 -4.21
N LEU A 375 -18.84 9.65 -5.13
CA LEU A 375 -19.34 9.98 -6.47
C LEU A 375 -20.69 10.71 -6.41
N ILE A 376 -21.63 10.19 -5.61
CA ILE A 376 -22.95 10.80 -5.39
C ILE A 376 -22.79 12.19 -4.78
N LYS A 377 -21.93 12.35 -3.77
CA LYS A 377 -21.65 13.67 -3.19
C LYS A 377 -21.11 14.66 -4.23
N ALA A 378 -20.12 14.25 -5.02
CA ALA A 378 -19.51 15.08 -6.05
C ALA A 378 -20.50 15.51 -7.15
N VAL A 379 -21.44 14.62 -7.53
CA VAL A 379 -22.41 14.90 -8.60
C VAL A 379 -23.60 15.73 -8.10
N PHE A 380 -24.15 15.43 -6.93
CA PHE A 380 -25.43 16.00 -6.48
C PHE A 380 -25.29 17.22 -5.58
N TYR A 381 -24.19 17.36 -4.83
CA TYR A 381 -24.06 18.42 -3.84
C TYR A 381 -23.19 19.58 -4.30
N ASN A 382 -22.57 19.50 -5.49
CA ASN A 382 -21.67 20.51 -6.06
C ASN A 382 -20.56 20.97 -5.09
N ASP A 383 -20.31 20.19 -4.04
CA ASP A 383 -19.41 20.49 -2.95
C ASP A 383 -18.19 19.57 -3.10
N LEU A 384 -17.33 19.95 -4.04
CA LEU A 384 -15.97 19.42 -4.16
C LEU A 384 -14.99 20.23 -3.30
N HIS A 385 -15.49 21.07 -2.38
CA HIS A 385 -14.67 21.68 -1.34
C HIS A 385 -14.43 20.69 -0.20
N ASP A 386 -13.29 20.00 -0.31
CA ASP A 386 -12.31 19.83 0.77
C ASP A 386 -12.63 19.03 2.06
N ASP A 387 -13.59 18.10 2.08
CA ASP A 387 -13.77 17.23 3.27
C ASP A 387 -12.93 15.93 3.26
N ARG A 388 -11.98 15.78 2.32
CA ARG A 388 -11.12 14.58 2.27
C ARG A 388 -9.63 14.85 2.20
N SER A 389 -9.21 16.12 2.16
CA SER A 389 -7.78 16.48 2.20
C SER A 389 -7.34 17.09 3.53
N ASP A 390 -8.25 17.67 4.33
CA ASP A 390 -7.97 18.19 5.68
C ASP A 390 -8.44 17.27 6.83
N ASP A 391 -9.24 16.25 6.55
CA ASP A 391 -9.98 15.51 7.59
C ASP A 391 -9.27 14.26 8.15
N GLU A 392 -7.96 14.13 7.89
CA GLU A 392 -7.08 13.13 8.51
C GLU A 392 -6.13 13.71 9.58
N ASP A 393 -6.24 15.00 9.92
CA ASP A 393 -5.39 15.69 10.92
C ASP A 393 -6.15 16.46 12.04
N GLU A 394 -7.46 16.28 12.19
CA GLU A 394 -8.18 16.81 13.36
C GLU A 394 -8.11 15.85 14.56
N PRO A 395 -7.49 16.24 15.70
CA PRO A 395 -7.69 15.56 16.96
C PRO A 395 -9.10 15.88 17.47
N GLU A 396 -9.84 14.84 17.86
CA GLU A 396 -11.16 14.96 18.47
C GLU A 396 -11.25 16.12 19.47
N GLY A 397 -12.25 16.97 19.27
CA GLY A 397 -12.70 17.90 20.29
C GLY A 397 -13.13 19.26 19.73
N THR A 398 -14.25 19.33 19.03
CA THR A 398 -15.26 20.37 19.28
C THR A 398 -16.63 19.82 18.87
N GLN A 399 -17.48 19.48 19.85
CA GLN A 399 -18.92 19.43 19.62
C GLN A 399 -19.36 20.86 19.34
N THR A 400 -19.66 21.20 18.09
CA THR A 400 -20.36 22.44 17.77
C THR A 400 -21.80 22.29 18.26
N THR A 401 -22.10 23.05 19.30
CA THR A 401 -23.44 23.40 19.76
C THR A 401 -24.26 23.94 18.59
N GLY A 402 -25.16 23.11 18.07
CA GLY A 402 -26.19 23.49 17.11
C GLY A 402 -27.55 23.64 17.81
N ASP A 403 -27.99 24.89 17.87
CA ASP A 403 -29.37 25.39 18.05
C ASP A 403 -30.47 24.40 18.48
N LYS A 404 -30.94 24.59 19.72
CA LYS A 404 -32.36 24.44 20.06
C LYS A 404 -32.90 25.78 20.56
N LEU A 405 -33.26 26.63 19.62
CA LEU A 405 -34.25 27.68 19.83
C LEU A 405 -35.37 27.48 18.81
N LYS A 406 -36.39 26.72 19.22
CA LYS A 406 -37.82 26.91 18.88
C LYS A 406 -38.67 25.83 19.55
N ALA A 407 -39.81 26.27 20.10
CA ALA A 407 -40.91 25.54 20.74
C ALA A 407 -40.69 25.19 22.24
N GLN A 408 -41.03 26.11 23.15
CA GLN A 408 -42.38 26.32 23.70
C GLN A 408 -42.44 27.62 24.47
#